data_AF-A0A3M1ZTF7-F1
#
_entry.id   AF-A0A3M1ZTF7-F1
#
_cell.length_a   1.000
_cell.length_b   1.000
_cell.length_c   1.000
_cell.angle_alpha   90.00
_cell.angle_beta   90.00
_cell.angle_gamma   90.00
#
_symmetry.space_group_name_H-M   'P 1'
#
loop_
_entity.id
_entity.type
_entity.pdbx_description
1 polymer ?
#
loop_
_entity_poly.entity_id
_entity_poly.type
_entity_poly.pdbx_seq_one_letter_code
_entity_poly.pdbx_strand_id
1 'polypeptide(L)' 'MREILLFGISGLAGLFIFGYSVHMFVGGLVSERTEFWLIAIVVTIAAMIMGYFFWDILRRQGRG' A
#
# COMPACT_ATOMS: atom_id res chain seq x y z
N MET A 1 14.79 -16.20 -0.42
CA MET A 1 14.72 -15.22 -1.55
C MET A 1 13.39 -15.30 -2.30
N ARG A 2 12.91 -16.49 -2.67
CA ARG A 2 11.58 -16.64 -3.29
C ARG A 2 10.43 -16.13 -2.41
N GLU A 3 10.48 -16.33 -1.10
CA GLU A 3 9.40 -15.82 -0.22
C GLU A 3 9.35 -14.30 -0.15
N ILE A 4 10.49 -13.61 -0.14
CA ILE A 4 10.53 -12.14 -0.12
C ILE A 4 9.91 -11.57 -1.40
N LEU A 5 10.19 -12.19 -2.56
CA LEU A 5 9.55 -11.81 -3.82
C LEU A 5 8.04 -12.05 -3.77
N LEU A 6 7.60 -13.17 -3.19
CA LEU A 6 6.19 -13.52 -3.07
C LEU A 6 5.44 -12.55 -2.15
N PHE A 7 6.04 -12.15 -1.03
CA PHE A 7 5.50 -11.12 -0.13
C PHE A 7 5.52 -9.74 -0.77
N GLY A 8 6.57 -9.40 -1.52
CA GLY A 8 6.64 -8.13 -2.26
C GLY A 8 5.53 -8.03 -3.31
N ILE A 9 5.33 -9.08 -4.11
CA ILE A 9 4.25 -9.14 -5.11
C ILE A 9 2.87 -9.08 -4.43
N SER A 10 2.69 -9.83 -3.35
CA SER A 10 1.42 -9.83 -2.59
C SER A 10 1.12 -8.46 -1.99
N GLY A 11 2.13 -7.79 -1.42
CA GLY A 11 2.01 -6.44 -0.88
C GLY A 11 1.68 -5.40 -1.95
N LEU A 12 2.31 -5.51 -3.13
CA LEU A 12 2.01 -4.66 -4.27
C LEU A 12 0.56 -4.87 -4.76
N ALA A 13 0.14 -6.13 -4.93
CA ALA A 13 -1.23 -6.46 -5.29
C ALA A 13 -2.25 -5.91 -4.27
N GLY A 14 -1.93 -6.02 -2.97
CA GLY A 14 -2.73 -5.43 -1.90
C GLY A 14 -2.86 -3.90 -2.02
N LEU A 15 -1.78 -3.19 -2.36
CA LEU A 15 -1.81 -1.75 -2.62
C LEU A 15 -2.73 -1.37 -3.78
N PHE A 16 -2.68 -2.13 -4.89
CA PHE A 16 -3.57 -1.90 -6.04
C PHE A 16 -5.03 -2.15 -5.68
N ILE A 17 -5.33 -3.26 -4.99
CA ILE A 17 -6.69 -3.58 -4.54
C ILE A 17 -7.20 -2.50 -3.58
N PHE A 18 -6.34 -2.01 -2.68
CA PHE A 18 -6.70 -0.95 -1.74
C PHE A 18 -7.00 0.37 -2.45
N GLY A 19 -6.16 0.80 -3.40
CA GLY A 19 -6.41 1.98 -4.22
C GLY A 19 -7.71 1.87 -5.03
N TYR A 20 -7.97 0.71 -5.63
CA TYR A 20 -9.22 0.43 -6.32
C TYR A 20 -10.44 0.42 -5.39
N SER A 21 -10.27 -0.04 -4.15
CA SER A 21 -11.33 0.02 -3.15
C SER A 21 -11.69 1.48 -2.83
N VAL A 22 -10.70 2.36 -2.65
CA VAL A 22 -10.93 3.81 -2.47
C VAL A 22 -11.66 4.41 -3.67
N HIS A 23 -11.25 4.04 -4.89
CA HIS A 23 -11.95 4.43 -6.12
C HIS A 23 -13.42 3.99 -6.11
N MET A 24 -13.74 2.74 -5.73
CA MET A 24 -15.13 2.30 -5.60
C MET A 24 -15.91 3.06 -4.53
N PHE A 25 -15.29 3.36 -3.39
CA PHE A 25 -15.97 4.03 -2.28
C PHE A 25 -16.27 5.51 -2.55
N VAL A 26 -15.39 6.19 -3.29
CA VAL A 26 -15.44 7.65 -3.47
C VAL A 26 -15.79 8.04 -4.91
N GLY A 27 -15.70 7.11 -5.84
CA GLY A 27 -15.99 7.31 -7.26
C GLY A 27 -17.38 7.86 -7.49
N GLY A 28 -17.46 8.99 -8.19
CA GLY A 28 -18.72 9.69 -8.46
C GLY A 28 -19.29 10.50 -7.29
N LEU A 29 -18.67 10.46 -6.09
CA LEU A 29 -19.04 11.30 -4.95
C LEU A 29 -18.25 12.61 -4.88
N VAL A 30 -17.11 12.69 -5.57
CA VAL A 30 -16.22 13.85 -5.60
C VAL A 30 -15.76 14.16 -7.02
N SER A 31 -15.13 15.32 -7.23
CA SER A 31 -14.54 15.66 -8.52
C SER A 31 -13.38 14.70 -8.86
N GLU A 32 -13.16 14.41 -10.16
CA GLU A 32 -12.09 13.52 -10.62
C GLU A 32 -10.70 13.91 -10.07
N ARG A 33 -10.43 15.22 -9.97
CA ARG A 33 -9.19 15.73 -9.39
C ARG A 33 -9.08 15.39 -7.91
N THR A 34 -10.15 15.58 -7.14
CA THR A 34 -10.18 15.25 -5.71
C THR A 34 -9.98 13.75 -5.52
N GLU A 35 -10.65 12.94 -6.32
CA GLU A 35 -10.58 11.48 -6.26
C GLU A 35 -9.15 10.98 -6.50
N PHE A 36 -8.49 11.48 -7.55
CA PHE A 36 -7.11 11.15 -7.87
C PHE A 36 -6.17 11.45 -6.69
N TRP A 37 -6.27 12.66 -6.11
CA TRP A 37 -5.44 13.03 -4.96
C TRP A 37 -5.73 12.19 -3.73
N LEU A 38 -6.99 11.84 -3.49
CA LEU A 38 -7.41 11.05 -2.34
C LEU A 38 -6.85 9.62 -2.43
N ILE A 39 -6.97 8.98 -3.60
CA ILE A 39 -6.37 7.67 -3.87
C ILE A 39 -4.84 7.76 -3.71
N ALA A 40 -4.19 8.76 -4.32
CA ALA A 40 -2.74 8.91 -4.26
C ALA A 40 -2.23 9.07 -2.81
N ILE A 41 -2.88 9.90 -2.00
CA ILE A 41 -2.51 10.10 -0.59
C ILE A 41 -2.70 8.81 0.22
N VAL A 42 -3.87 8.18 0.10
CA VAL A 42 -4.21 6.99 0.89
C VAL A 42 -3.30 5.80 0.54
N VAL A 43 -3.05 5.58 -0.76
CA VAL A 43 -2.12 4.54 -1.24
C VAL A 43 -0.68 4.82 -0.79
N THR A 44 -0.24 6.08 -0.82
CA THR A 44 1.10 6.47 -0.36
C THR A 44 1.28 6.21 1.13
N ILE A 45 0.28 6.56 1.96
CA ILE A 45 0.31 6.27 3.41
C ILE A 45 0.39 4.77 3.66
N ALA A 46 -0.44 3.97 2.97
CA ALA A 46 -0.42 2.52 3.09
C ALA A 46 0.95 1.92 2.70
N ALA A 47 1.56 2.41 1.62
CA ALA A 47 2.89 1.99 1.18
C ALA A 47 3.97 2.32 2.22
N MET A 48 3.93 3.51 2.82
CA MET A 48 4.87 3.91 3.87
C MET A 48 4.74 3.02 5.11
N ILE A 49 3.52 2.72 5.56
CA ILE A 49 3.28 1.85 6.71
C ILE A 49 3.79 0.42 6.44
N MET A 50 3.50 -0.13 5.26
CA MET A 50 4.02 -1.45 4.88
C MET A 50 5.54 -1.46 4.79
N GLY A 51 6.15 -0.42 4.22
CA GLY A 51 7.61 -0.27 4.17
C GLY A 51 8.22 -0.21 5.58
N TYR A 52 7.57 0.50 6.51
CA TYR A 52 7.99 0.55 7.90
C TYR A 52 7.92 -0.82 8.58
N PHE A 53 6.84 -1.57 8.41
CA PHE A 53 6.75 -2.93 8.96
C PHE A 53 7.78 -3.88 8.35
N PHE A 54 8.00 -3.80 7.04
CA PHE A 54 9.03 -4.58 6.37
C PHE A 54 10.43 -4.26 6.93
N TRP A 55 10.74 -2.97 7.11
CA TRP A 55 11.98 -2.52 7.73
C TRP A 55 12.13 -2.99 9.18
N ASP A 56 11.09 -2.89 9.98
CA ASP A 56 11.08 -3.33 11.38
C ASP A 56 11.37 -4.84 11.51
N ILE A 57 10.77 -5.67 10.64
CA ILE A 57 11.03 -7.11 10.59
C ILE A 57 12.51 -7.39 10.31
N LEU A 58 13.10 -6.73 9.29
CA LEU A 58 14.51 -6.90 8.94
C LEU A 58 15.43 -6.46 10.09
N ARG A 59 15.09 -5.34 10.75
CA ARG A 59 15.86 -4.83 11.89
C ARG A 59 15.82 -5.78 13.10
N ARG A 60 14.67 -6.43 13.35
CA ARG A 60 14.53 -7.40 14.45
C ARG A 60 15.26 -8.70 14.15
N GLN A 61 15.27 -9.17 12.91
CA GLN A 61 16.05 -10.34 12.50
C GLN A 61 17.56 -10.15 12.65
N GLY A 62 18.08 -8.93 12.45
CA GLY A 62 19.50 -8.62 12.67
C GLY A 62 19.93 -8.46 14.14
N ARG A 63 19.00 -8.55 15.10
CA ARG A 63 19.26 -8.43 16.55
C ARG A 63 19.14 -9.76 17.31
N GLY A 64 18.72 -10.83 16.64
CA GLY A 64 18.54 -12.18 17.20
C GLY A 64 19.71 -13.10 16.89
#